data_AF-A0A919IBF8-F1
#
_entry.id   AF-A0A919IBF8-F1
#
_cell.length_a   1.000
_cell.length_b   1.000
_cell.length_c   1.000
_cell.angle_alpha   90.00
_cell.angle_beta   90.00
_cell.angle_gamma   90.00
#
_symmetry.space_group_name_H-M   'P 1'
#
loop_
_entity.id
_entity.type
_entity.pdbx_description
1 polymer ?
#
loop_
_entity_poly.entity_id
_entity_poly.type
_entity_poly.pdbx_seq_one_letter_code
_entity_poly.pdbx_strand_id
1 'polypeptide(L)'
;MMTNKTIKTVLTWLPSILVIVFFIQNAFSKIFYSNGLDKLGSNNTVLILTGVALLIAIALFLYEKTVIVGTAILATYMTVVVFIHISKGKPFFLTILIILLTIVAGYIRRKKLNNTK
;
A
#
# COMPACT_ATOMS: atom_id res chain seq x y z
N MET A 1 -23.47 14.88 -20.86
CA MET A 1 -23.69 14.81 -19.39
C MET A 1 -23.12 13.54 -18.73
N MET A 2 -22.89 12.43 -19.45
CA MET A 2 -22.31 11.17 -18.92
C MET A 2 -20.80 11.23 -18.60
N THR A 3 -20.02 12.08 -19.28
CA THR A 3 -18.54 12.14 -19.18
C THR A 3 -18.04 12.55 -17.80
N ASN A 4 -18.71 13.49 -17.13
CA ASN A 4 -18.26 14.04 -15.85
C ASN A 4 -18.30 13.00 -14.71
N LYS A 5 -19.33 12.13 -14.68
CA LYS A 5 -19.50 11.09 -13.65
C LYS A 5 -18.44 9.99 -13.77
N THR A 6 -18.14 9.55 -14.99
CA THR A 6 -17.11 8.54 -15.26
C THR A 6 -15.72 9.08 -14.93
N ILE A 7 -15.40 10.31 -15.36
CA ILE A 7 -14.11 10.95 -15.07
C ILE A 7 -13.88 11.11 -13.57
N LYS A 8 -14.89 11.61 -12.83
CA LYS A 8 -14.82 11.70 -11.35
C LYS A 8 -14.59 10.33 -10.72
N THR A 9 -15.27 9.30 -11.20
CA THR A 9 -15.10 7.94 -10.67
C THR A 9 -13.67 7.44 -10.88
N VAL A 10 -13.15 7.54 -12.10
CA VAL A 10 -11.76 7.14 -12.43
C VAL A 10 -10.76 7.90 -11.57
N LEU A 11 -10.92 9.23 -11.46
CA LEU A 11 -10.00 10.07 -10.68
C LEU A 11 -10.01 9.73 -9.19
N THR A 12 -11.17 9.33 -8.63
CA THR A 12 -11.25 8.89 -7.22
C THR A 12 -10.61 7.54 -6.96
N TRP A 13 -10.59 6.64 -7.96
CA TRP A 13 -10.00 5.31 -7.83
C TRP A 13 -8.51 5.29 -8.17
N LEU A 14 -8.02 6.22 -8.99
CA LEU A 14 -6.63 6.27 -9.46
C LEU A 14 -5.60 6.15 -8.33
N PRO A 15 -5.69 6.91 -7.20
CA PRO A 15 -4.74 6.77 -6.10
C PRO A 15 -4.76 5.36 -5.49
N SER A 16 -5.94 4.75 -5.40
CA SER A 16 -6.11 3.42 -4.83
C SER A 16 -5.50 2.35 -5.73
N ILE A 17 -5.67 2.46 -7.05
CA ILE A 17 -5.08 1.53 -8.02
C ILE A 17 -3.55 1.56 -7.90
N LEU A 18 -2.94 2.74 -7.85
CA LEU A 18 -1.48 2.88 -7.70
C LEU A 18 -0.98 2.23 -6.40
N VAL A 19 -1.69 2.46 -5.29
CA VAL A 19 -1.39 1.83 -3.98
C VAL A 19 -1.48 0.31 -4.08
N ILE A 20 -2.55 -0.22 -4.66
CA ILE A 20 -2.78 -1.68 -4.77
C ILE A 20 -1.70 -2.33 -5.63
N VAL A 21 -1.41 -1.78 -6.82
CA VAL A 21 -0.39 -2.32 -7.71
C VAL A 21 0.98 -2.34 -7.03
N PHE A 22 1.36 -1.24 -6.38
CA PHE A 22 2.62 -1.15 -5.64
C PHE A 22 2.72 -2.22 -4.54
N PHE A 23 1.69 -2.35 -3.70
CA PHE A 23 1.73 -3.30 -2.59
C PHE A 23 1.58 -4.76 -3.02
N ILE A 24 0.85 -5.06 -4.09
CA ILE A 24 0.79 -6.41 -4.67
C ILE A 24 2.17 -6.83 -5.17
N GLN A 25 2.84 -5.98 -5.95
CA GLN A 25 4.20 -6.28 -6.42
C GLN A 25 5.16 -6.47 -5.25
N ASN A 26 5.04 -5.62 -4.21
CA ASN A 26 5.86 -5.72 -3.01
C ASN A 26 5.61 -7.04 -2.26
N ALA A 27 4.35 -7.42 -2.07
CA ALA A 27 3.98 -8.68 -1.43
C ALA A 27 4.47 -9.91 -2.22
N PHE A 28 4.24 -9.95 -3.54
CA PHE A 28 4.69 -11.06 -4.37
C PHE A 28 6.21 -11.17 -4.44
N SER A 29 6.94 -10.05 -4.48
CA SER A 29 8.40 -10.08 -4.39
C SER A 29 8.90 -10.76 -3.11
N LYS A 30 8.19 -10.56 -2.00
CA LYS A 30 8.52 -11.16 -0.70
C LYS A 30 8.07 -12.61 -0.56
N ILE A 31 7.04 -13.03 -1.27
CA ILE A 31 6.53 -14.41 -1.19
C ILE A 31 7.30 -15.33 -2.13
N PHE A 32 7.53 -14.91 -3.38
CA PHE A 32 8.06 -15.78 -4.44
C PHE A 32 9.56 -15.58 -4.70
N TYR A 33 10.14 -14.44 -4.30
CA TYR A 33 11.54 -14.10 -4.58
C TYR A 33 12.35 -13.80 -3.31
N SER A 34 11.91 -14.32 -2.17
CA SER A 34 12.53 -14.12 -0.85
C SER A 34 13.99 -14.61 -0.77
N ASN A 35 14.32 -15.74 -1.40
CA ASN A 35 15.69 -16.28 -1.43
C ASN A 35 16.71 -15.33 -2.09
N GLY A 36 16.25 -14.45 -3.01
CA GLY A 36 17.10 -13.42 -3.62
C GLY A 36 17.28 -12.17 -2.75
N LEU A 37 16.39 -11.97 -1.78
CA LEU A 37 16.38 -10.87 -0.82
C LEU A 37 17.19 -11.20 0.45
N ASP A 38 17.54 -12.47 0.68
CA ASP A 38 18.36 -12.95 1.81
C ASP A 38 19.75 -12.32 1.89
N LYS A 39 20.27 -11.78 0.77
CA LYS A 39 21.52 -10.97 0.75
C LYS A 39 21.46 -9.72 1.62
N LEU A 40 20.29 -9.39 2.18
CA LEU A 40 20.06 -8.26 3.08
C LEU A 40 20.03 -8.65 4.57
N GLY A 41 20.39 -9.88 4.94
CA GLY A 41 20.41 -10.38 6.32
C GLY A 41 19.01 -10.65 6.90
N SER A 42 18.05 -10.93 6.03
CA SER A 42 16.64 -11.15 6.41
C SER A 42 16.33 -12.64 6.50
N ASN A 43 15.45 -13.04 7.42
CA ASN A 43 14.95 -14.39 7.50
C ASN A 43 13.84 -14.56 6.45
N ASN A 44 14.02 -15.52 5.54
CA ASN A 44 13.06 -15.90 4.50
C ASN A 44 11.61 -16.05 5.02
N THR A 45 11.42 -16.70 6.17
CA THR A 45 10.10 -16.84 6.81
C THR A 45 9.49 -15.50 7.16
N VAL A 46 10.29 -14.56 7.68
CA VAL A 46 9.81 -13.20 8.03
C VAL A 46 9.42 -12.42 6.78
N LEU A 47 10.15 -12.57 5.67
CA LEU A 47 9.79 -11.96 4.39
C LEU A 47 8.45 -12.49 3.87
N ILE A 48 8.27 -13.81 3.84
CA ILE A 48 7.03 -14.43 3.37
C ILE A 48 5.84 -14.00 4.24
N LEU A 49 5.98 -14.03 5.56
CA LEU A 49 4.94 -13.57 6.50
C LEU A 49 4.59 -12.10 6.27
N THR A 50 5.60 -11.25 6.04
CA THR A 50 5.39 -9.84 5.71
C THR A 50 4.62 -9.71 4.39
N GLY A 51 4.94 -10.50 3.37
CA GLY A 51 4.21 -10.51 2.10
C GLY A 51 2.74 -10.91 2.27
N VAL A 52 2.46 -11.95 3.04
CA VAL A 52 1.08 -12.37 3.34
C VAL A 52 0.32 -11.29 4.12
N ALA A 53 0.95 -10.69 5.14
CA ALA A 53 0.36 -9.60 5.91
C ALA A 53 0.03 -8.38 5.02
N LEU A 54 0.86 -8.08 4.02
CA LEU A 54 0.57 -7.04 3.03
C LEU A 54 -0.66 -7.35 2.19
N LEU A 55 -0.83 -8.60 1.73
CA LEU A 55 -2.04 -9.00 0.99
C LEU A 55 -3.31 -8.84 1.84
N ILE A 56 -3.25 -9.21 3.12
CA ILE A 56 -4.36 -8.98 4.07
C ILE A 56 -4.62 -7.49 4.23
N ALA A 57 -3.58 -6.67 4.38
CA ALA A 57 -3.70 -5.22 4.51
C ALA A 57 -4.32 -4.57 3.25
N ILE A 58 -3.99 -5.07 2.05
CA ILE A 58 -4.62 -4.65 0.79
C ILE A 58 -6.09 -5.01 0.77
N ALA A 59 -6.46 -6.23 1.21
CA ALA A 59 -7.86 -6.65 1.30
C ALA A 59 -8.65 -5.77 2.29
N LEU A 60 -8.07 -5.49 3.47
CA LEU A 60 -8.64 -4.58 4.46
C LEU A 60 -8.77 -3.17 3.92
N PHE A 61 -7.77 -2.70 3.17
CA PHE A 61 -7.82 -1.41 2.50
C PHE A 61 -9.02 -1.41 1.56
N LEU A 62 -9.12 -2.36 0.62
CA LEU A 62 -10.18 -2.47 -0.39
C LEU A 62 -11.60 -2.61 0.18
N TYR A 63 -11.75 -3.21 1.35
CA TYR A 63 -13.05 -3.36 1.98
C TYR A 63 -13.52 -2.06 2.67
N GLU A 64 -14.76 -1.66 2.39
CA GLU A 64 -15.29 -0.33 2.74
C GLU A 64 -15.26 -0.06 4.26
N LYS A 65 -15.61 -1.06 5.08
CA LYS A 65 -15.69 -0.90 6.54
C LYS A 65 -14.32 -0.83 7.20
N THR A 66 -13.29 -1.35 6.55
CA THR A 66 -11.93 -1.50 7.11
C THR A 66 -10.90 -0.61 6.42
N VAL A 67 -11.32 0.30 5.54
CA VAL A 67 -10.40 1.14 4.76
C VAL A 67 -9.36 1.86 5.63
N ILE A 68 -9.76 2.39 6.79
CA ILE A 68 -8.84 3.06 7.72
C ILE A 68 -7.81 2.09 8.29
N VAL A 69 -8.24 0.87 8.66
CA VAL A 69 -7.36 -0.17 9.22
C VAL A 69 -6.35 -0.60 8.17
N GLY A 70 -6.80 -0.88 6.94
CA GLY A 70 -5.90 -1.21 5.83
C GLY A 70 -4.91 -0.09 5.52
N THR A 71 -5.38 1.17 5.44
CA THR A 71 -4.51 2.34 5.26
C THR A 71 -3.47 2.45 6.38
N ALA A 72 -3.87 2.29 7.64
CA ALA A 72 -2.95 2.39 8.78
C ALA A 72 -1.86 1.30 8.73
N ILE A 73 -2.22 0.06 8.44
CA ILE A 73 -1.26 -1.05 8.32
C ILE A 73 -0.28 -0.79 7.17
N LEU A 74 -0.79 -0.45 5.98
CA LEU A 74 0.05 -0.19 4.80
C LEU A 74 1.00 1.00 5.00
N ALA A 75 0.51 2.09 5.59
CA ALA A 75 1.32 3.27 5.89
C ALA A 75 2.38 2.99 6.98
N THR A 76 2.02 2.23 8.02
CA THR A 76 2.96 1.82 9.07
C THR A 76 4.07 0.96 8.51
N TYR A 77 3.73 -0.04 7.69
CA TYR A 77 4.72 -0.86 7.00
C TYR A 77 5.69 0.00 6.17
N MET A 78 5.17 0.93 5.36
CA MET A 78 6.03 1.79 4.55
C MET A 78 6.90 2.73 5.38
N THR A 79 6.42 3.17 6.54
CA THR A 79 7.21 3.95 7.49
C THR A 79 8.41 3.14 8.01
N VAL A 80 8.21 1.86 8.36
CA VAL A 80 9.30 0.95 8.71
C VAL A 80 10.28 0.79 7.53
N VAL A 81 9.77 0.66 6.30
CA VAL A 81 10.60 0.57 5.08
C VAL A 81 11.43 1.84 4.86
N VAL A 82 10.90 3.04 5.17
CA VAL A 82 11.66 4.30 5.12
C VAL A 82 12.84 4.26 6.10
N PHE A 83 12.62 3.85 7.35
CA PHE A 83 13.72 3.70 8.32
C PHE A 83 14.78 2.73 7.83
N ILE A 84 14.38 1.59 7.24
CA ILE A 84 15.32 0.63 6.66
C ILE A 84 16.13 1.26 5.51
N HIS A 85 15.51 2.11 4.67
CA HIS A 85 16.23 2.79 3.59
C HIS A 85 17.24 3.80 4.14
N ILE A 86 16.85 4.59 5.14
CA ILE A 86 17.75 5.55 5.82
C ILE A 86 18.94 4.81 6.42
N SER A 87 18.70 3.74 7.20
CA SER A 87 19.77 2.96 7.83
C SER A 87 20.72 2.28 6.85
N LYS A 88 20.26 2.03 5.60
CA LYS A 88 21.07 1.44 4.53
C LYS A 88 21.63 2.48 3.55
N GLY A 89 21.48 3.77 3.82
CA GLY A 89 21.92 4.86 2.93
C GLY A 89 21.23 4.87 1.57
N LYS A 90 20.05 4.24 1.44
CA LYS A 90 19.28 4.16 0.19
C LYS A 90 18.36 5.37 0.03
N PRO A 91 18.09 5.82 -1.21
CA PRO A 91 17.10 6.87 -1.46
C PRO A 91 15.71 6.50 -0.91
N PHE A 92 15.07 7.42 -0.18
CA PHE A 92 13.81 7.17 0.52
C PHE A 92 12.66 8.12 0.12
N PHE A 93 12.89 9.05 -0.81
CA PHE A 93 11.85 9.97 -1.26
C PHE A 93 10.65 9.25 -1.89
N LEU A 94 10.90 8.23 -2.71
CA LEU A 94 9.86 7.41 -3.31
C LEU A 94 9.07 6.63 -2.25
N THR A 95 9.73 6.11 -1.21
CA THR A 95 9.05 5.39 -0.13
C THR A 95 8.16 6.32 0.70
N ILE A 96 8.59 7.57 0.96
CA ILE A 96 7.74 8.60 1.58
C ILE A 96 6.54 8.96 0.70
N LEU A 97 6.75 9.10 -0.61
CA LEU A 97 5.66 9.40 -1.55
C LEU A 97 4.56 8.34 -1.51
N ILE A 98 4.93 7.06 -1.39
CA ILE A 98 3.96 5.97 -1.24
C ILE A 98 3.19 6.08 0.08
N ILE A 99 3.81 6.51 1.19
CA ILE A 99 3.08 6.75 2.46
C ILE A 99 2.00 7.80 2.24
N LEU A 100 2.36 8.95 1.67
CA LEU A 100 1.43 10.05 1.39
C LEU A 100 0.31 9.59 0.46
N LEU A 101 0.65 8.87 -0.61
CA LEU A 101 -0.32 8.34 -1.56
C LEU A 101 -1.30 7.37 -0.89
N THR A 102 -0.82 6.52 0.02
CA THR A 102 -1.64 5.56 0.78
C THR A 102 -2.64 6.27 1.69
N ILE A 103 -2.20 7.32 2.39
CA ILE A 103 -3.06 8.14 3.26
C ILE A 103 -4.11 8.88 2.42
N VAL A 104 -3.71 9.52 1.33
CA VAL A 104 -4.61 10.24 0.42
C VAL A 104 -5.65 9.30 -0.19
N ALA A 105 -5.22 8.12 -0.68
CA ALA A 105 -6.13 7.12 -1.23
C ALA A 105 -7.15 6.63 -0.20
N GLY A 106 -6.69 6.37 1.03
CA GLY A 106 -7.56 6.00 2.16
C GLY A 106 -8.58 7.08 2.50
N TYR A 107 -8.14 8.34 2.58
CA TYR A 107 -9.01 9.48 2.86
C TYR A 107 -10.08 9.68 1.79
N ILE A 108 -9.70 9.65 0.50
CA ILE A 108 -10.65 9.79 -0.62
C ILE A 108 -11.71 8.68 -0.58
N ARG A 109 -11.28 7.43 -0.36
CA ARG A 109 -12.23 6.30 -0.27
C ARG A 109 -13.15 6.41 0.94
N ARG A 110 -12.64 6.79 2.12
CA ARG A 110 -13.51 7.00 3.29
C ARG A 110 -14.55 8.10 3.06
N LYS A 111 -14.13 9.22 2.46
CA LYS A 111 -15.04 10.33 2.14
C LYS A 111 -16.15 9.90 1.16
N LYS A 112 -15.78 9.14 0.12
CA LYS A 112 -16.76 8.58 -0.83
C LYS A 112 -17.83 7.73 -0.14
N LEU A 113 -17.43 6.88 0.81
CA LEU A 113 -18.33 5.99 1.55
C LEU A 113 -19.29 6.75 2.48
N ASN A 114 -18.81 7.83 3.09
CA ASN A 114 -19.65 8.68 3.93
C ASN A 114 -20.66 9.50 3.11
N ASN A 115 -20.31 9.88 1.87
CA ASN A 115 -21.19 10.67 0.99
C ASN A 115 -22.25 9.85 0.25
N THR A 116 -22.18 8.52 0.31
CA THR A 116 -23.14 7.58 -0.30
C THR A 116 -24.17 7.02 0.70
N LYS A 117 -24.08 7.42 1.98
CA LYS A 117 -25.06 7.14 3.02
C LYS A 117 -25.99 8.33 3.21
#